data_AF-A0AAN6ML37-F1
#
_entry.id   AF-A0AAN6ML37-F1
#
_cell.length_a   1.000
_cell.length_b   1.000
_cell.length_c   1.000
_cell.angle_alpha   90.00
_cell.angle_beta   90.00
_cell.angle_gamma   90.00
#
_symmetry.space_group_name_H-M   'P 1'
#
loop_
_entity.id
_entity.type
_entity.pdbx_description
1 polymer ?
#
loop_
_entity_poly.entity_id
_entity_poly.type
_entity_poly.pdbx_seq_one_letter_code
_entity_poly.pdbx_strand_id
1 'polypeptide(L)'
;MALLSRRELCKLMEFDSWADLKVWLSDVIGAAYRELKRDFLRDYDRRGEQVPPGSEHIKYGLVRRYPELEAKVEKRVRELEDGVTDRVVNKSTWKNCHHYQHFVVRAIALDRLSARNNPEKNHIATRQWARDPVKLVAIMYDLTNTICHD
;
A
#
# COMPACT_ATOMS: atom_id res chain seq x y z
N MET A 1 -7.48 8.60 15.19
CA MET A 1 -7.37 7.17 14.87
C MET A 1 -6.08 6.66 15.49
N ALA A 2 -6.12 5.54 16.23
CA ALA A 2 -4.91 4.95 16.78
C ALA A 2 -4.13 4.22 15.66
N LEU A 3 -2.80 4.29 15.70
CA LEU A 3 -1.94 3.45 14.89
C LEU A 3 -2.19 1.99 15.29
N LEU A 4 -2.48 1.10 14.34
CA LEU A 4 -2.56 -0.32 14.65
C LEU A 4 -1.18 -0.82 15.09
N SER A 5 -1.14 -1.62 16.15
CA SER A 5 0.09 -2.34 16.48
C SER A 5 0.44 -3.32 15.35
N ARG A 6 1.72 -3.63 15.20
CA ARG A 6 2.19 -4.65 14.23
C ARG A 6 1.41 -5.96 14.36
N ARG A 7 1.08 -6.37 15.59
CA ARG A 7 0.30 -7.59 15.87
C ARG A 7 -1.13 -7.51 15.36
N GLU A 8 -1.82 -6.39 15.59
CA GLU A 8 -3.19 -6.17 15.10
C GLU A 8 -3.22 -6.13 13.57
N LEU A 9 -2.24 -5.46 12.96
CA LEU A 9 -2.13 -5.41 11.50
C LEU A 9 -1.88 -6.80 10.90
N CYS A 10 -0.99 -7.60 11.48
CA CYS A 10 -0.74 -8.97 11.00
C CYS A 10 -2.00 -9.83 11.08
N LYS A 11 -2.77 -9.75 12.18
CA LYS A 11 -4.06 -10.45 12.30
C LYS A 11 -5.07 -9.99 11.26
N LEU A 12 -5.22 -8.68 11.10
CA LEU A 12 -6.17 -8.07 10.16
C LEU A 12 -5.84 -8.45 8.71
N MET A 13 -4.54 -8.50 8.41
CA MET A 13 -4.01 -8.93 7.14
C MET A 13 -3.67 -10.42 7.14
N GLU A 14 -4.15 -11.29 8.03
CA GLU A 14 -3.90 -12.75 7.95
C GLU A 14 -2.44 -13.16 7.62
N PHE A 15 -1.46 -12.45 8.20
CA PHE A 15 -0.04 -12.84 8.20
C PHE A 15 0.31 -13.40 9.59
N ASP A 16 1.11 -14.46 9.65
CA ASP A 16 1.47 -15.11 10.91
C ASP A 16 2.34 -14.21 11.80
N SER A 17 3.18 -13.37 11.20
CA SER A 17 4.06 -12.45 11.91
C SER A 17 4.39 -11.18 11.13
N TRP A 18 4.98 -10.22 11.83
CA TRP A 18 5.56 -9.01 11.21
C TRP A 18 6.72 -9.35 10.28
N ALA A 19 7.44 -10.46 10.52
CA ALA A 19 8.50 -10.92 9.63
C ALA A 19 7.91 -11.37 8.30
N ASP A 20 6.82 -12.15 8.31
CA ASP A 20 6.16 -12.63 7.08
C ASP A 20 5.54 -11.49 6.28
N LEU A 21 4.92 -10.53 6.97
CA LEU A 21 4.42 -9.31 6.34
C LEU A 21 5.56 -8.51 5.70
N LYS A 22 6.74 -8.44 6.32
CA LYS A 22 7.94 -7.80 5.73
C LYS A 22 8.51 -8.57 4.54
N VAL A 23 8.45 -9.90 4.54
CA VAL A 23 8.79 -10.72 3.37
C VAL A 23 7.85 -10.38 2.22
N TRP A 24 6.54 -10.34 2.44
CA TRP A 24 5.58 -9.90 1.43
C TRP A 24 5.83 -8.46 0.94
N LEU A 25 6.11 -7.53 1.86
CA LEU A 25 6.42 -6.14 1.50
C LEU A 25 7.64 -6.02 0.58
N SER A 26 8.64 -6.86 0.78
CA SER A 26 9.90 -6.82 0.02
C SER A 26 9.83 -7.62 -1.28
N ASP A 27 9.25 -8.81 -1.24
CA ASP A 27 9.26 -9.76 -2.36
C ASP A 27 8.10 -9.57 -3.33
N VAL A 28 6.94 -9.14 -2.85
CA VAL A 28 5.72 -9.02 -3.66
C VAL A 28 5.49 -7.58 -4.07
N ILE A 29 5.50 -6.66 -3.09
CA ILE A 29 5.20 -5.24 -3.34
C ILE A 29 6.43 -4.33 -3.18
N GLY A 30 7.64 -4.90 -3.29
CA GLY A 30 8.90 -4.24 -3.00
C GLY A 30 9.11 -2.92 -3.73
N ALA A 31 8.65 -2.80 -4.98
CA ALA A 31 8.75 -1.55 -5.73
C ALA A 31 7.92 -0.41 -5.07
N ALA A 32 6.67 -0.69 -4.68
CA ALA A 32 5.83 0.28 -3.99
C ALA A 32 6.38 0.63 -2.60
N TYR A 33 6.86 -0.39 -1.87
CA TYR A 33 7.44 -0.20 -0.53
C TYR A 33 8.69 0.68 -0.55
N ARG A 34 9.64 0.42 -1.47
CA ARG A 34 10.84 1.24 -1.63
C ARG A 34 10.51 2.67 -2.03
N GLU A 35 9.55 2.85 -2.92
CA GLU A 35 9.10 4.19 -3.35
C GLU A 35 8.52 4.99 -2.19
N LEU A 36 7.65 4.39 -1.36
CA LEU A 36 7.12 5.04 -0.17
C LEU A 36 8.23 5.47 0.79
N LYS A 37 9.19 4.58 1.08
CA LYS A 37 10.32 4.91 1.96
C LYS A 37 11.21 6.02 1.39
N ARG A 38 11.57 5.92 0.10
CA ARG A 38 12.52 6.84 -0.54
C ARG A 38 11.93 8.20 -0.85
N ASP A 39 10.68 8.25 -1.28
CA ASP A 39 10.09 9.46 -1.85
C ASP A 39 9.15 10.19 -0.88
N PHE A 40 8.68 9.53 0.17
CA PHE A 40 7.87 10.17 1.22
C PHE A 40 8.65 10.29 2.53
N LEU A 41 9.10 9.17 3.08
CA LEU A 41 9.67 9.17 4.44
C LEU A 41 11.07 9.81 4.52
N ARG A 42 11.88 9.69 3.45
CA ARG A 42 13.24 10.25 3.40
C ARG A 42 13.30 11.75 3.67
N ASP A 43 12.31 12.50 3.21
CA ASP A 43 12.31 13.96 3.36
C ASP A 43 12.01 14.39 4.81
N TYR A 44 11.16 13.64 5.52
CA TYR A 44 10.94 13.83 6.96
C TYR A 44 12.20 13.47 7.75
N ASP A 45 12.80 12.33 7.44
CA ASP A 45 14.05 11.86 8.05
C ASP A 45 15.18 12.90 7.89
N ARG A 46 15.37 13.44 6.67
CA ARG A 46 16.35 14.50 6.39
C ARG A 46 16.12 15.80 7.15
N ARG A 47 14.86 16.15 7.42
CA ARG A 47 14.51 17.36 8.18
C ARG A 47 14.47 17.12 9.69
N GLY A 48 14.65 15.88 10.15
CA GLY A 48 14.46 15.51 11.56
C GLY A 48 13.01 15.70 12.02
N GLU A 49 12.05 15.67 11.09
CA GLU A 49 10.64 15.88 11.36
C GLU A 49 9.92 14.56 11.63
N GLN A 50 8.95 14.58 12.53
CA GLN A 50 8.04 13.45 12.68
C GLN A 50 7.09 13.40 11.48
N VAL A 51 6.91 12.20 10.91
CA VAL A 51 5.89 11.97 9.88
C VAL A 51 4.51 12.26 10.50
N PRO A 52 3.67 13.11 9.87
CA PRO A 52 2.35 13.39 10.41
C PRO A 52 1.53 12.11 10.52
N PRO A 53 0.81 11.89 11.63
CA PRO A 53 -0.05 10.72 11.76
C PRO A 53 -1.08 10.69 10.64
N GLY A 54 -1.42 9.49 10.16
CA GLY A 54 -2.57 9.31 9.29
C GLY A 54 -3.86 9.88 9.90
N SER A 55 -4.81 10.28 9.06
CA SER A 55 -6.09 10.82 9.49
C SER A 55 -7.27 10.01 8.96
N GLU A 56 -8.35 9.95 9.76
CA GLU A 56 -9.63 9.39 9.32
C GLU A 56 -10.10 9.98 8.00
N HIS A 57 -9.84 11.28 7.78
CA HIS A 57 -10.19 11.95 6.54
C HIS A 57 -9.51 11.33 5.31
N ILE A 58 -8.23 10.93 5.43
CA ILE A 58 -7.53 10.22 4.35
C ILE A 58 -8.15 8.83 4.15
N LYS A 59 -8.38 8.08 5.24
CA LYS A 59 -8.97 6.73 5.19
C LYS A 59 -10.35 6.75 4.52
N TYR A 60 -11.26 7.58 5.01
CA TYR A 60 -12.59 7.77 4.45
C TYR A 60 -12.53 8.30 3.02
N GLY A 61 -11.61 9.20 2.72
CA GLY A 61 -11.40 9.72 1.37
C GLY A 61 -11.03 8.63 0.37
N LEU A 62 -10.13 7.71 0.76
CA LEU A 62 -9.76 6.56 -0.07
C LEU A 62 -10.93 5.58 -0.22
N VAL A 63 -11.56 5.20 0.88
CA VAL A 63 -12.69 4.25 0.89
C VAL A 63 -13.85 4.78 0.05
N ARG A 64 -14.24 6.04 0.20
CA ARG A 64 -15.33 6.65 -0.59
C ARG A 64 -15.04 6.64 -2.09
N ARG A 65 -13.76 6.72 -2.47
CA ARG A 65 -13.29 6.75 -3.86
C ARG A 65 -12.84 5.37 -4.36
N TYR A 66 -13.19 4.29 -3.66
CA TYR A 66 -12.73 2.95 -4.04
C TYR A 66 -13.00 2.58 -5.51
N PRO A 67 -14.12 2.96 -6.17
CA PRO A 67 -14.33 2.56 -7.57
C PRO A 67 -13.28 3.19 -8.50
N GLU A 68 -12.89 4.44 -8.22
CA GLU A 68 -11.84 5.14 -8.96
C GLU A 68 -10.45 4.59 -8.66
N LEU A 69 -10.23 4.16 -7.41
CA LEU A 69 -8.99 3.46 -7.02
C LEU A 69 -8.88 2.11 -7.71
N GLU A 70 -9.97 1.36 -7.77
CA GLU A 70 -10.03 0.06 -8.44
C GLU A 70 -9.73 0.20 -9.93
N ALA A 71 -10.32 1.19 -10.60
CA ALA A 71 -9.99 1.49 -11.99
C ALA A 71 -8.50 1.83 -12.19
N LYS A 72 -7.88 2.53 -11.22
CA LYS A 72 -6.43 2.82 -11.23
C LYS A 72 -5.59 1.56 -10.96
N VAL A 73 -6.03 0.68 -10.07
CA VAL A 73 -5.38 -0.61 -9.82
C VAL A 73 -5.41 -1.47 -11.09
N GLU A 74 -6.57 -1.65 -11.71
CA GLU A 74 -6.72 -2.44 -12.94
C GLU A 74 -5.96 -1.86 -14.13
N LYS A 75 -5.89 -0.53 -14.22
CA LYS A 75 -5.01 0.12 -15.18
C LYS A 75 -3.54 -0.20 -14.88
N ARG A 76 -3.13 -0.11 -13.62
CA ARG A 76 -1.75 -0.34 -13.22
C ARG A 76 -1.32 -1.80 -13.39
N VAL A 77 -2.21 -2.76 -13.13
CA VAL A 77 -1.98 -4.18 -13.42
C VAL A 77 -1.65 -4.37 -14.89
N ARG A 78 -2.48 -3.85 -15.80
CA ARG A 78 -2.24 -3.91 -17.26
C ARG A 78 -0.92 -3.27 -17.67
N GLU A 79 -0.63 -2.07 -17.16
CA GLU A 79 0.66 -1.41 -17.41
C GLU A 79 1.85 -2.28 -16.97
N LEU A 80 1.76 -2.95 -15.82
CA LEU A 80 2.81 -3.84 -15.33
C LEU A 80 2.93 -5.11 -16.18
N GLU A 81 1.82 -5.67 -16.66
CA GLU A 81 1.78 -6.80 -17.60
C GLU A 81 2.46 -6.43 -18.93
N ASP A 82 2.26 -5.21 -19.40
CA ASP A 82 2.91 -4.63 -20.60
C ASP A 82 4.38 -4.24 -20.36
N GLY A 83 4.95 -4.51 -19.17
CA GLY A 83 6.35 -4.20 -18.84
C GLY A 83 6.62 -2.75 -18.45
N VAL A 84 5.59 -1.94 -18.17
CA VAL A 84 5.76 -0.54 -17.74
C VAL A 84 6.10 -0.46 -16.25
N THR A 85 7.39 -0.48 -15.95
CA THR A 85 7.90 -0.61 -14.58
C THR A 85 7.88 0.68 -13.77
N ASP A 86 8.18 1.85 -14.35
CA ASP A 86 8.27 3.11 -13.62
C ASP A 86 7.99 4.35 -14.48
N ARG A 87 6.90 5.08 -14.17
CA ARG A 87 6.75 6.46 -14.60
C ARG A 87 7.28 7.37 -13.51
N VAL A 88 8.25 8.22 -13.84
CA VAL A 88 8.68 9.31 -12.95
C VAL A 88 7.50 10.27 -12.82
N VAL A 89 6.76 10.17 -11.71
CA VAL A 89 5.72 11.14 -11.39
C VAL A 89 6.37 12.30 -10.67
N ASN A 90 6.08 13.53 -11.09
CA ASN A 90 6.50 14.71 -10.33
C ASN A 90 5.67 14.78 -9.03
N LYS A 91 6.37 14.67 -7.89
CA LYS A 91 5.77 14.64 -6.54
C LYS A 91 5.94 15.93 -5.77
N SER A 92 6.47 16.99 -6.38
CA SER A 92 6.77 18.25 -5.67
C SER A 92 5.55 18.90 -5.01
N THR A 93 4.34 18.60 -5.49
CA THR A 93 3.06 19.13 -4.99
C THR A 93 2.23 18.10 -4.23
N TRP A 94 2.79 16.91 -3.96
CA TRP A 94 2.05 15.84 -3.31
C TRP A 94 1.84 16.12 -1.83
N LYS A 95 0.56 16.15 -1.44
CA LYS A 95 0.11 15.99 -0.05
C LYS A 95 0.17 14.52 0.39
N ASN A 96 0.16 14.25 1.71
CA ASN A 96 0.17 12.91 2.30
C ASN A 96 -0.87 11.95 1.68
N CYS A 97 -2.09 12.42 1.43
CA CYS A 97 -3.14 11.61 0.81
C CYS A 97 -2.75 11.08 -0.58
N HIS A 98 -1.95 11.81 -1.36
CA HIS A 98 -1.47 11.35 -2.67
C HIS A 98 -0.43 10.25 -2.52
N HIS A 99 0.48 10.34 -1.56
CA HIS A 99 1.44 9.27 -1.26
C HIS A 99 0.73 7.99 -0.82
N TYR A 100 -0.28 8.12 0.04
CA TYR A 100 -1.08 6.98 0.50
C TYR A 100 -1.86 6.35 -0.65
N GLN A 101 -2.58 7.16 -1.44
CA GLN A 101 -3.29 6.67 -2.61
C GLN A 101 -2.37 5.95 -3.58
N HIS A 102 -1.20 6.52 -3.87
CA HIS A 102 -0.23 5.95 -4.80
C HIS A 102 0.30 4.61 -4.30
N PHE A 103 0.71 4.54 -3.03
CA PHE A 103 1.17 3.29 -2.44
C PHE A 103 0.06 2.22 -2.48
N VAL A 104 -1.16 2.54 -2.05
CA VAL A 104 -2.30 1.61 -2.05
C VAL A 104 -2.55 1.04 -3.45
N VAL A 105 -2.65 1.91 -4.47
CA VAL A 105 -2.87 1.48 -5.86
C VAL A 105 -1.74 0.58 -6.34
N ARG A 106 -0.49 1.01 -6.12
CA ARG A 106 0.68 0.30 -6.64
C ARG A 106 0.90 -1.04 -5.94
N ALA A 107 0.68 -1.11 -4.63
CA ALA A 107 0.79 -2.32 -3.83
C ALA A 107 -0.25 -3.37 -4.23
N ILE A 108 -1.53 -2.98 -4.35
CA ILE A 108 -2.58 -3.91 -4.77
C ILE A 108 -2.31 -4.42 -6.20
N ALA A 109 -1.88 -3.53 -7.11
CA ALA A 109 -1.57 -3.93 -8.48
C ALA A 109 -0.40 -4.93 -8.57
N LEU A 110 0.68 -4.69 -7.83
CA LEU A 110 1.83 -5.59 -7.75
C LEU A 110 1.44 -6.95 -7.15
N ASP A 111 0.65 -6.95 -6.07
CA ASP A 111 0.19 -8.19 -5.45
C ASP A 111 -0.72 -8.99 -6.38
N ARG A 112 -1.70 -8.36 -7.05
CA ARG A 112 -2.57 -9.03 -8.03
C ARG A 112 -1.80 -9.64 -9.18
N LEU A 113 -0.81 -8.93 -9.72
CA LEU A 113 0.03 -9.45 -10.79
C LEU A 113 0.90 -10.61 -10.28
N SER A 114 1.52 -10.46 -9.11
CA SER A 114 2.33 -11.53 -8.53
C SER A 114 1.50 -12.77 -8.21
N ALA A 115 0.26 -12.62 -7.75
CA ALA A 115 -0.62 -13.75 -7.46
C ALA A 115 -0.98 -14.56 -8.72
N ARG A 116 -1.01 -13.92 -9.89
CA ARG A 116 -1.21 -14.61 -11.18
C ARG A 116 0.04 -15.38 -11.60
N ASN A 117 1.23 -14.80 -11.35
CA ASN A 117 2.50 -15.33 -11.85
C ASN A 117 3.18 -16.31 -10.88
N ASN A 118 2.97 -16.16 -9.57
CA ASN A 118 3.60 -16.91 -8.48
C ASN A 118 2.56 -17.21 -7.38
N PRO A 119 1.52 -18.01 -7.67
CA PRO A 119 0.39 -18.22 -6.77
C PRO A 119 0.75 -18.89 -5.43
N GLU A 120 1.94 -19.49 -5.32
CA GLU A 120 2.45 -20.14 -4.12
C GLU A 120 2.90 -19.16 -3.01
N LYS A 121 3.11 -17.88 -3.36
CA LYS A 121 3.45 -16.85 -2.36
C LYS A 121 2.22 -16.41 -1.58
N ASN A 122 2.45 -15.85 -0.39
CA ASN A 122 1.39 -15.29 0.43
C ASN A 122 0.91 -13.96 -0.17
N HIS A 123 -0.30 -13.95 -0.74
CA HIS A 123 -0.89 -12.82 -1.45
C HIS A 123 -2.11 -12.27 -0.73
N ILE A 124 -2.26 -10.93 -0.71
CA ILE A 124 -3.49 -10.32 -0.17
C ILE A 124 -4.67 -10.57 -1.13
N ALA A 125 -4.42 -10.64 -2.44
CA ALA A 125 -5.43 -10.81 -3.48
C ALA A 125 -6.18 -12.15 -3.42
N THR A 126 -5.60 -13.17 -2.77
CA THR A 126 -6.24 -14.50 -2.62
C THR A 126 -7.13 -14.59 -1.38
N ARG A 127 -7.08 -13.58 -0.49
CA ARG A 127 -7.78 -13.61 0.79
C ARG A 127 -9.24 -13.24 0.66
N GLN A 128 -10.09 -13.88 1.46
CA GLN A 128 -11.53 -13.68 1.39
C GLN A 128 -11.92 -12.22 1.67
N TRP A 129 -11.27 -11.57 2.64
CA TRP A 129 -11.55 -10.18 2.97
C TRP A 129 -11.18 -9.20 1.87
N ALA A 130 -10.23 -9.55 0.98
CA ALA A 130 -9.80 -8.68 -0.10
C ALA A 130 -10.83 -8.60 -1.25
N ARG A 131 -11.84 -9.48 -1.23
CA ARG A 131 -12.99 -9.44 -2.15
C ARG A 131 -13.94 -8.29 -1.87
N ASP A 132 -13.91 -7.74 -0.65
CA ASP A 132 -14.60 -6.49 -0.31
C ASP A 132 -13.64 -5.31 -0.60
N PRO A 133 -13.91 -4.49 -1.62
CA PRO A 133 -13.00 -3.41 -2.02
C PRO A 133 -12.92 -2.30 -0.97
N VAL A 134 -13.97 -2.08 -0.18
CA VAL A 134 -13.97 -1.11 0.92
C VAL A 134 -13.04 -1.60 2.01
N LYS A 135 -13.17 -2.87 2.39
CA LYS A 135 -12.31 -3.49 3.40
C LYS A 135 -10.86 -3.54 2.94
N LEU A 136 -10.61 -3.91 1.67
CA LEU A 136 -9.27 -3.91 1.09
C LEU A 136 -8.59 -2.54 1.19
N VAL A 137 -9.27 -1.49 0.74
CA VAL A 137 -8.71 -0.12 0.77
C VAL A 137 -8.47 0.36 2.20
N ALA A 138 -9.39 0.05 3.13
CA ALA A 138 -9.25 0.43 4.53
C ALA A 138 -8.02 -0.25 5.20
N ILE A 139 -7.83 -1.55 4.96
CA ILE A 139 -6.69 -2.31 5.49
C ILE A 139 -5.38 -1.83 4.86
N MET A 140 -5.37 -1.57 3.55
CA MET A 140 -4.18 -1.06 2.87
C MET A 140 -3.80 0.34 3.34
N TYR A 141 -4.77 1.18 3.70
CA TYR A 141 -4.51 2.44 4.38
C TYR A 141 -3.84 2.20 5.76
N ASP A 142 -4.36 1.28 6.57
CA ASP A 142 -3.81 1.00 7.91
C ASP A 142 -2.38 0.43 7.82
N LEU A 143 -2.10 -0.42 6.83
CA LEU A 143 -0.74 -0.87 6.48
C LEU A 143 0.16 0.31 6.14
N THR A 144 -0.29 1.19 5.25
CA THR A 144 0.49 2.36 4.81
C THR A 144 0.84 3.25 6.00
N ASN A 145 -0.16 3.52 6.86
CA ASN A 145 0.02 4.31 8.07
C ASN A 145 1.03 3.65 9.02
N THR A 146 0.90 2.34 9.24
CA THR A 146 1.83 1.57 10.08
C THR A 146 3.26 1.65 9.55
N ILE A 147 3.48 1.46 8.24
CA ILE A 147 4.80 1.58 7.61
C ILE A 147 5.40 2.99 7.77
N CYS A 148 4.58 4.04 7.69
CA CYS A 148 5.05 5.42 7.82
C CYS A 148 5.51 5.79 9.24
N HIS A 149 5.14 4.99 10.24
CA HIS A 149 5.42 5.24 11.66
C HIS A 149 6.16 4.07 12.34
N ASP A 150 6.71 3.15 11.55
CA ASP A 150 7.53 2.02 11.98
C ASP A 150 8.99 2.41 12.23
#